data_AF-A0A3E3DVJ1-F1
#
_entry.id   AF-A0A3E3DVJ1-F1
#
_cell.length_a   1.000
_cell.length_b   1.000
_cell.length_c   1.000
_cell.angle_alpha   90.00
_cell.angle_beta   90.00
_cell.angle_gamma   90.00
#
_symmetry.space_group_name_H-M   'P 1'
#
loop_
_entity.id
_entity.type
_entity.pdbx_description
1 polymer ?
#
loop_
_entity_poly.entity_id
_entity_poly.type
_entity_poly.pdbx_seq_one_letter_code
_entity_poly.pdbx_strand_id
1 'polypeptide(L)'
;MDQMYSDVVIAIVTALCGYIVWLLKDIRKTAKAKDEREEKEKQANRKGTRCLLRQQIIDYHDKYIERGEISPHGYENLLEMAEAYEALGGNGKVKKMALELKELPIRE
;
A
#
# COMPACT_ATOMS: atom_id res chain seq x y z
N MET A 1 -23.39 19.00 57.18
CA MET A 1 -22.88 17.66 56.85
C MET A 1 -23.24 17.35 55.40
N ASP A 2 -24.51 17.33 55.03
CA ASP A 2 -24.97 16.94 53.69
C ASP A 2 -24.38 17.76 52.53
N GLN A 3 -24.27 19.09 52.68
CA GLN A 3 -23.66 19.95 51.67
C GLN A 3 -22.19 19.56 51.39
N MET A 4 -21.43 19.28 52.44
CA MET A 4 -20.02 18.92 52.35
C MET A 4 -19.84 17.51 51.75
N TYR A 5 -20.74 16.57 52.05
CA TYR A 5 -20.76 15.26 51.39
C TYR A 5 -21.09 15.38 49.89
N SER A 6 -22.07 16.22 49.54
CA SER A 6 -22.41 16.54 48.15
C SER A 6 -21.21 17.07 47.36
N ASP A 7 -20.51 18.06 47.91
CA ASP A 7 -19.39 18.72 47.23
C ASP A 7 -18.22 17.76 47.00
N VAL A 8 -17.93 16.88 47.96
CA VAL A 8 -16.89 15.84 47.85
C VAL A 8 -17.25 14.81 46.77
N VAL A 9 -18.51 14.36 46.73
CA VAL A 9 -18.98 13.41 45.71
C VAL A 9 -18.85 14.01 44.30
N ILE A 10 -19.26 15.28 44.12
CA ILE A 10 -19.15 15.98 42.83
C ILE A 10 -17.68 16.10 42.39
N ALA A 11 -16.77 16.42 43.32
CA ALA A 11 -15.35 16.52 43.02
C ALA A 11 -14.76 15.18 42.55
N ILE A 12 -15.11 14.08 43.23
CA ILE A 12 -14.66 12.73 42.86
C ILE A 12 -15.20 12.31 41.50
N VAL A 13 -16.51 12.50 41.25
CA VAL A 13 -17.14 12.16 39.96
C VAL A 13 -16.49 12.94 38.82
N THR A 14 -16.21 14.23 39.02
CA THR A 14 -15.55 15.07 38.01
C THR A 14 -14.14 14.58 37.70
N ALA A 15 -13.36 14.22 38.72
CA ALA A 15 -12.01 13.67 38.54
C ALA A 15 -12.03 12.33 37.79
N LEU A 16 -12.96 11.43 38.13
CA LEU A 16 -13.14 10.15 37.45
C LEU A 16 -13.55 10.32 35.98
N CYS A 17 -14.49 11.23 35.68
CA CYS A 17 -14.87 11.55 34.31
C CYS A 17 -13.68 12.06 33.49
N GLY A 18 -12.87 12.96 34.07
CA GLY A 18 -11.65 13.45 33.44
C GLY A 18 -10.66 12.33 33.12
N TYR A 19 -10.46 11.40 34.06
CA TYR A 19 -9.58 10.25 33.88
C TYR A 19 -10.08 9.30 32.78
N ILE A 20 -11.39 9.02 32.72
CA ILE A 20 -11.99 8.17 31.67
C ILE A 20 -11.81 8.83 30.30
N VAL A 21 -12.07 10.14 30.18
CA VAL A 21 -11.87 10.87 28.91
C VAL A 21 -10.41 10.83 28.48
N TRP A 22 -9.47 11.00 29.42
CA TRP A 22 -8.05 10.89 29.13
C TRP A 22 -7.68 9.48 28.63
N LEU A 23 -8.12 8.42 29.31
CA LEU A 23 -7.91 7.03 28.88
C LEU A 23 -8.46 6.77 27.47
N LEU A 24 -9.68 7.20 27.18
CA LEU A 24 -10.29 7.05 25.85
C LEU A 24 -9.49 7.79 24.77
N LYS A 25 -8.96 8.97 25.10
CA LYS A 25 -8.13 9.76 24.17
C LYS A 25 -6.79 9.09 23.92
N ASP A 26 -6.18 8.49 24.94
CA ASP A 26 -4.91 7.78 24.83
C ASP A 26 -5.04 6.54 23.92
N ILE A 27 -6.06 5.70 24.16
CA ILE A 27 -6.37 4.53 23.31
C ILE A 27 -6.59 4.95 21.84
N ARG A 28 -7.32 6.04 21.60
CA ARG A 28 -7.53 6.55 20.23
C ARG A 28 -6.23 7.05 19.60
N LYS A 29 -5.34 7.67 20.37
CA LYS A 29 -4.06 8.17 19.87
C LYS A 29 -3.15 7.03 19.45
N THR A 30 -3.09 5.95 20.24
CA THR A 30 -2.30 4.76 19.90
C THR A 30 -2.87 4.04 18.68
N ALA A 31 -4.20 3.95 18.56
CA ALA A 31 -4.85 3.37 17.39
C ALA A 31 -4.52 4.15 16.11
N LYS A 32 -4.69 5.48 16.12
CA LYS A 32 -4.34 6.34 14.98
C LYS A 32 -2.86 6.26 14.59
N ALA A 33 -1.96 6.28 15.57
CA ALA A 33 -0.52 6.18 15.31
C ALA A 33 -0.15 4.83 14.68
N LYS A 34 -0.84 3.74 15.07
CA LYS A 34 -0.67 2.42 14.47
C LYS A 34 -1.18 2.39 13.04
N ASP A 35 -2.39 2.89 12.79
CA ASP A 35 -2.99 2.96 11.45
C ASP A 35 -2.11 3.77 10.48
N GLU A 36 -1.62 4.94 10.90
CA GLU A 36 -0.72 5.77 10.10
C GLU A 36 0.60 5.07 9.77
N ARG A 37 1.14 4.29 10.72
CA ARG A 37 2.36 3.52 10.50
C ARG A 37 2.12 2.38 9.53
N GLU A 38 1.03 1.63 9.69
CA GLU A 38 0.66 0.56 8.77
C GLU A 38 0.45 1.09 7.35
N GLU A 39 -0.22 2.22 7.18
CA GLU A 39 -0.42 2.83 5.86
C GLU A 39 0.91 3.29 5.23
N LYS A 40 1.83 3.87 6.01
CA LYS A 40 3.17 4.23 5.53
C LYS A 40 3.97 2.99 5.11
N GLU A 41 3.94 1.92 5.90
CA GLU A 41 4.62 0.66 5.58
C GLU A 41 4.02 0.01 4.33
N LYS A 42 2.68 -0.05 4.21
CA LYS A 42 1.99 -0.52 3.00
C LYS A 42 2.36 0.33 1.77
N GLN A 43 2.40 1.65 1.91
CA GLN A 43 2.78 2.54 0.81
C GLN A 43 4.24 2.33 0.38
N ALA A 44 5.16 2.16 1.35
CA ALA A 44 6.56 1.83 1.08
C ALA A 44 6.68 0.49 0.36
N ASN A 45 5.96 -0.54 0.81
CA ASN A 45 5.93 -1.85 0.17
C ASN A 45 5.36 -1.78 -1.24
N ARG A 46 4.21 -1.11 -1.45
CA ARG A 46 3.64 -0.90 -2.79
C ARG A 46 4.63 -0.21 -3.73
N LYS A 47 5.34 0.81 -3.24
CA LYS A 47 6.38 1.51 -4.01
C LYS A 47 7.57 0.60 -4.34
N GLY A 48 8.04 -0.18 -3.37
CA GLY A 48 9.13 -1.15 -3.54
C GLY A 48 8.78 -2.22 -4.58
N THR A 49 7.63 -2.89 -4.42
CA THR A 49 7.12 -3.89 -5.36
C THR A 49 6.95 -3.31 -6.76
N ARG A 50 6.43 -2.08 -6.89
CA ARG A 50 6.33 -1.40 -8.18
C ARG A 50 7.70 -1.20 -8.83
N CYS A 51 8.71 -0.81 -8.06
CA CYS A 51 10.06 -0.61 -8.59
C CYS A 51 10.68 -1.94 -9.07
N LEU A 52 10.48 -3.03 -8.32
CA LEU A 52 10.94 -4.36 -8.71
C LEU A 52 10.24 -4.84 -9.98
N LEU A 53 8.92 -4.73 -10.04
CA LEU A 53 8.15 -5.13 -11.21
C LEU A 53 8.50 -4.28 -12.44
N ARG A 54 8.79 -2.99 -12.25
CA ARG A 54 9.30 -2.12 -13.31
C ARG A 54 10.60 -2.65 -13.89
N GLN A 55 11.55 -3.00 -13.03
CA GLN A 55 12.84 -3.55 -13.46
C GLN A 55 12.62 -4.86 -14.22
N GLN A 56 11.77 -5.73 -13.70
CA GLN A 56 11.45 -7.00 -14.34
C GLN A 56 10.88 -6.82 -15.76
N ILE A 57 9.97 -5.87 -15.97
CA ILE A 57 9.41 -5.59 -17.31
C ILE A 57 10.48 -5.04 -18.25
N ILE A 58 11.40 -4.20 -17.77
CA ILE A 58 12.52 -3.69 -18.57
C ILE A 58 13.44 -4.85 -18.98
N ASP A 59 13.84 -5.69 -18.04
CA ASP A 59 14.70 -6.85 -18.34
C ASP A 59 14.00 -7.84 -19.29
N TYR A 60 12.67 -7.99 -19.15
CA TYR A 60 11.86 -8.78 -20.07
C TYR A 60 11.85 -8.18 -21.47
N HIS A 61 11.66 -6.86 -21.56
CA HIS A 61 11.70 -6.11 -22.82
C HIS A 61 13.02 -6.32 -23.54
N ASP A 62 14.14 -6.07 -22.88
CA ASP A 62 15.47 -6.24 -23.47
C ASP A 62 15.67 -7.68 -23.98
N LYS A 63 15.29 -8.69 -23.18
CA LYS A 63 15.43 -10.10 -23.53
C LYS A 63 14.62 -10.52 -24.76
N TYR A 64 13.35 -10.12 -24.83
CA TYR A 64 12.45 -10.57 -25.91
C TYR A 64 12.57 -9.71 -27.16
N ILE A 65 12.96 -8.45 -27.04
CA ILE A 65 13.34 -7.62 -28.19
C ILE A 65 14.60 -8.15 -28.87
N GLU A 66 15.62 -8.56 -28.10
CA GLU A 66 16.81 -9.21 -28.66
C GLU A 66 16.46 -10.52 -29.40
N ARG A 67 15.48 -11.27 -28.87
CA ARG A 67 15.03 -12.53 -29.47
C ARG A 67 14.14 -12.35 -30.71
N GLY A 68 13.37 -11.27 -30.77
CA GLY A 68 12.42 -10.97 -31.85
C GLY A 68 11.15 -11.83 -31.84
N GLU A 69 10.96 -12.72 -30.87
CA GLU A 69 9.79 -13.58 -30.71
C GLU A 69 9.48 -13.81 -29.22
N ILE A 70 8.21 -13.96 -28.86
CA ILE A 70 7.77 -14.22 -27.48
C ILE A 70 7.09 -15.58 -27.36
N SER A 71 7.40 -16.37 -26.34
CA SER A 71 6.70 -17.64 -26.10
C SER A 71 5.27 -17.39 -25.58
N PRO A 72 4.30 -18.29 -25.78
CA PRO A 72 2.92 -18.12 -25.28
C PRO A 72 2.85 -17.83 -23.79
N HIS A 73 3.56 -18.63 -22.97
CA HIS A 73 3.70 -18.38 -21.53
C HIS A 73 4.37 -17.03 -21.23
N GLY A 74 5.29 -16.58 -22.09
CA GLY A 74 5.98 -15.31 -21.89
C GLY A 74 5.04 -14.13 -22.13
N TYR A 75 4.14 -14.27 -23.09
CA TYR A 75 3.10 -13.30 -23.40
C TYR A 75 2.04 -13.21 -22.30
N GLU A 76 1.55 -14.33 -21.79
CA GLU A 76 0.62 -14.35 -20.64
C GLU A 76 1.25 -13.70 -19.40
N ASN A 77 2.48 -14.07 -19.07
CA ASN A 77 3.22 -13.47 -17.96
C ASN A 77 3.43 -11.95 -18.15
N LEU A 78 3.69 -11.49 -19.38
CA LEU A 78 3.77 -10.07 -19.69
C LEU A 78 2.45 -9.33 -19.44
N LEU A 79 1.31 -9.96 -19.77
CA LEU A 79 -0.02 -9.38 -19.51
C LEU A 79 -0.26 -9.22 -18.01
N GLU A 80 0.01 -10.26 -17.23
CA GLU A 80 -0.14 -10.23 -15.77
C GLU A 80 0.79 -9.19 -15.13
N MET A 81 2.06 -9.14 -15.56
CA MET A 81 3.02 -8.15 -15.08
C MET A 81 2.57 -6.72 -15.43
N ALA A 82 2.07 -6.48 -16.64
CA ALA A 82 1.61 -5.17 -17.07
C ALA A 82 0.37 -4.71 -16.27
N GLU A 83 -0.59 -5.60 -16.04
CA GLU A 83 -1.79 -5.33 -15.24
C GLU A 83 -1.43 -5.02 -13.78
N ALA A 84 -0.61 -5.88 -13.15
CA ALA A 84 -0.15 -5.68 -11.78
C ALA A 84 0.66 -4.38 -11.63
N TYR A 85 1.48 -4.03 -12.63
CA TYR A 85 2.25 -2.80 -12.64
C TYR A 85 1.36 -1.56 -12.72
N GLU A 86 0.32 -1.59 -13.56
CA GLU A 86 -0.66 -0.50 -13.67
C GLU A 86 -1.45 -0.33 -12.36
N ALA A 87 -1.88 -1.42 -11.72
CA ALA A 87 -2.56 -1.41 -10.43
C ALA A 87 -1.71 -0.84 -9.27
N LEU A 88 -0.38 -0.94 -9.39
CA LEU A 88 0.57 -0.33 -8.44
C LEU A 88 0.84 1.16 -8.73
N GLY A 89 0.26 1.74 -9.77
CA GLY A 89 0.48 3.12 -10.21
C GLY A 89 1.70 3.23 -11.14
N GLY A 90 1.76 2.34 -12.13
CA GLY A 90 2.82 2.29 -13.14
C GLY A 90 2.95 3.58 -13.96
N ASN A 91 4.07 3.71 -14.69
CA ASN A 91 4.33 4.86 -15.55
C ASN A 91 4.12 4.54 -17.04
N GLY A 92 3.92 5.59 -17.84
CA GLY A 92 3.67 5.44 -19.28
C GLY A 92 4.85 4.90 -20.08
N LYS A 93 6.10 5.00 -19.59
CA LYS A 93 7.28 4.50 -20.30
C LYS A 93 7.31 2.97 -20.33
N VAL A 94 7.13 2.34 -19.18
CA VAL A 94 7.15 0.86 -19.06
C VAL A 94 5.90 0.26 -19.67
N LYS A 95 4.77 0.98 -19.64
CA LYS A 95 3.57 0.60 -20.39
C LYS A 95 3.83 0.52 -21.90
N LYS A 96 4.57 1.47 -22.48
CA LYS A 96 4.98 1.42 -23.89
C LYS A 96 5.87 0.22 -24.19
N MET A 97 6.87 -0.05 -23.35
CA MET A 97 7.72 -1.26 -23.49
C MET A 97 6.89 -2.55 -23.48
N ALA A 98 5.91 -2.66 -22.58
CA ALA A 98 5.02 -3.81 -22.56
C ALA A 98 4.14 -3.91 -23.82
N LEU A 99 3.73 -2.78 -24.42
CA LEU A 99 2.99 -2.79 -25.69
C LEU A 99 3.88 -3.24 -26.86
N GLU A 100 5.12 -2.75 -26.94
CA GLU A 100 6.09 -3.16 -27.96
C GLU A 100 6.32 -4.68 -27.94
N LEU A 101 6.41 -5.28 -26.75
CA LEU A 101 6.51 -6.73 -26.60
C LEU A 101 5.25 -7.49 -27.04
N LYS A 102 4.06 -6.87 -26.97
CA LYS A 102 2.82 -7.51 -27.45
C LYS A 102 2.74 -7.57 -28.96
N GLU A 103 3.50 -6.75 -29.67
CA GLU A 103 3.56 -6.74 -31.14
C GLU A 103 4.53 -7.78 -31.69
N LEU A 104 5.33 -8.43 -30.84
CA LEU A 104 6.24 -9.49 -31.27
C LEU A 104 5.48 -10.75 -31.69
N PRO A 105 5.99 -11.47 -32.72
CA PRO A 105 5.42 -12.75 -33.12
C PRO A 105 5.49 -13.76 -31.95
N ILE A 106 4.40 -14.51 -31.78
CA ILE A 106 4.36 -15.57 -30.78
C ILE A 106 5.08 -16.79 -31.37
N ARG A 107 6.07 -17.28 -30.64
CA ARG A 107 6.79 -18.50 -30.99
C ARG A 107 5.83 -19.69 -30.90
N GLU A 108 5.68 -20.41 -32.00
CA GLU A 108 4.93 -21.67 -32.07
C GLU A 108 5.49 -22.75 -31.12
#